data_AF-A0A1S3PEN6-F1
#
_entry.id   AF-A0A1S3PEN6-F1
#
_cell.length_a   1.000
_cell.length_b   1.000
_cell.length_c   1.000
_cell.angle_alpha   90.00
_cell.angle_beta   90.00
_cell.angle_gamma   90.00
#
_symmetry.space_group_name_H-M   'P 1'
#
loop_
_entity.id
_entity.type
_entity.pdbx_description
1 polymer ?
#
loop_
_entity_poly.entity_id
_entity_poly.type
_entity_poly.pdbx_seq_one_letter_code
_entity_poly.pdbx_strand_id
1 'polypeptide(L)'
;MGRLCDVRDENVQVIYVSPVRLGDDLFQYYTRLLGLQQRGQGGPQEATGGPQEATVDPGGGWGGGARTTQASCTKRFTILTPDALEDFPTHNMCLSTLLKYSPRTLRRIRNLIQGQHAYMVGGVAHLDDLAVADELGVPLLGPEPAVARLYSTKSGGRRIFTGAGVTVPPGQWDIYSLQQ
;
A
#
# COMPACT_ATOMS: atom_id res chain seq x y z
N MET A 1 -7.25 1.30 2.19
CA MET A 1 -6.24 2.34 2.47
C MET A 1 -5.55 2.24 3.84
N GLY A 2 -5.99 1.40 4.80
CA GLY A 2 -5.33 1.33 6.13
C GLY A 2 -3.86 0.89 6.13
N ARG A 3 -3.41 0.08 5.15
CA ARG A 3 -2.02 -0.40 5.03
C ARG A 3 -1.06 0.58 4.35
N LEU A 4 -1.57 1.69 3.82
CA LEU A 4 -0.74 2.79 3.34
C LEU A 4 0.08 3.42 4.49
N CYS A 5 -0.38 3.24 5.73
CA CYS A 5 0.30 3.66 6.94
C CYS A 5 1.58 2.85 7.24
N ASP A 6 1.84 1.72 6.56
CA ASP A 6 3.10 0.97 6.72
C ASP A 6 4.31 1.80 6.22
N VAL A 7 4.05 2.82 5.38
CA VAL A 7 5.05 3.86 4.98
C VAL A 7 5.60 4.65 6.18
N ARG A 8 4.96 4.58 7.35
CA ARG A 8 5.44 5.26 8.57
C ARG A 8 6.75 4.68 9.07
N ASP A 9 6.99 3.38 8.88
CA ASP A 9 8.28 2.78 9.20
C ASP A 9 9.32 3.26 8.18
N GLU A 10 10.44 3.82 8.67
CA GLU A 10 11.52 4.34 7.84
C GLU A 10 12.24 3.24 7.05
N ASN A 11 12.18 2.00 7.53
CA ASN A 11 12.83 0.84 6.91
C ASN A 11 11.96 0.16 5.85
N VAL A 12 10.72 0.62 5.66
CA VAL A 12 9.76 0.01 4.73
C VAL A 12 9.58 0.88 3.49
N GLN A 13 9.73 0.25 2.32
CA GLN A 13 9.33 0.81 1.04
C GLN A 13 8.00 0.18 0.60
N VAL A 14 7.03 1.01 0.22
CA VAL A 14 5.72 0.56 -0.24
C VAL A 14 5.59 0.80 -1.74
N ILE A 15 5.33 -0.28 -2.47
CA ILE A 15 4.93 -0.26 -3.87
C ILE A 15 3.42 -0.46 -3.93
N TYR A 16 2.69 0.57 -4.30
CA TYR A 16 1.25 0.52 -4.48
C TYR A 16 0.90 0.30 -5.95
N VAL A 17 0.20 -0.79 -6.25
CA VAL A 17 -0.35 -1.04 -7.58
C VAL A 17 -1.73 -0.41 -7.65
N SER A 18 -1.91 0.57 -8.54
CA SER A 18 -3.15 1.31 -8.70
C SER A 18 -4.00 0.70 -9.83
N PRO A 19 -5.31 0.48 -9.61
CA PRO A 19 -6.25 0.06 -10.65
C PRO A 19 -6.63 1.21 -11.61
N VAL A 20 -6.19 2.44 -11.35
CA VAL A 20 -6.50 3.61 -12.17
C VAL A 20 -5.23 4.45 -12.36
N ARG A 21 -5.12 5.15 -13.49
CA ARG A 21 -4.09 6.18 -13.70
C ARG A 21 -4.35 7.33 -12.74
N LEU A 22 -3.42 7.56 -11.81
CA LEU A 22 -3.47 8.70 -10.91
C LEU A 22 -2.90 9.93 -11.64
N GLY A 23 -3.67 11.01 -11.66
CA GLY A 23 -3.16 12.31 -12.13
C GLY A 23 -2.11 12.88 -11.18
N ASP A 24 -1.33 13.84 -11.68
CA ASP A 24 -0.25 14.48 -10.93
C ASP A 24 -0.73 15.11 -9.61
N ASP A 25 -1.96 15.66 -9.61
CA ASP A 25 -2.58 16.26 -8.42
C ASP A 25 -2.80 15.24 -7.29
N LEU A 26 -3.30 14.04 -7.65
CA LEU A 26 -3.52 12.94 -6.70
C LEU A 26 -2.18 12.41 -6.20
N PHE A 27 -1.19 12.29 -7.09
CA PHE A 27 0.16 11.88 -6.70
C PHE A 27 0.78 12.87 -5.70
N GLN A 28 0.66 14.17 -5.95
CA GLN A 28 1.11 15.21 -5.03
C GLN A 28 0.34 15.18 -3.72
N TYR A 29 -0.98 14.99 -3.76
CA TYR A 29 -1.80 14.87 -2.57
C TYR A 29 -1.34 13.71 -1.68
N TYR A 30 -1.20 12.50 -2.23
CA TYR A 30 -0.74 11.35 -1.45
C TYR A 30 0.69 11.52 -0.95
N THR A 31 1.58 12.11 -1.76
CA THR A 31 2.96 12.41 -1.33
C THR A 31 2.98 13.40 -0.16
N ARG A 32 2.18 14.46 -0.22
CA ARG A 32 2.06 15.43 0.88
C ARG A 32 1.41 14.81 2.11
N LEU A 33 0.33 14.05 1.94
CA LEU A 33 -0.36 13.38 3.04
C LEU A 33 0.59 12.45 3.82
N LEU A 34 1.35 11.62 3.08
CA LEU A 34 2.32 10.70 3.68
C LEU A 34 3.54 11.41 4.27
N GLY A 35 3.98 12.52 3.66
CA GLY A 35 5.06 13.37 4.21
C GLY A 35 4.65 14.15 5.46
N LEU A 36 3.40 14.61 5.55
CA LEU A 36 2.86 15.31 6.72
C LEU A 36 2.71 14.39 7.93
N GLN A 37 2.34 13.12 7.71
CA GLN A 37 2.24 12.13 8.79
C GLN A 37 3.59 11.80 9.45
N GLN A 38 4.70 11.99 8.73
CA GLN A 38 6.05 11.86 9.30
C GLN A 38 6.46 13.08 10.14
N ARG A 39 5.88 14.26 9.84
CA ARG A 39 6.14 15.52 10.57
C ARG A 39 5.38 15.62 11.90
N GLY A 40 4.24 14.92 12.03
CA GLY A 40 3.38 14.95 13.21
C GLY A 40 3.87 14.16 14.44
N GLN A 41 5.05 13.54 14.38
CA GLN A 41 5.68 12.82 15.51
C GLN A 41 6.99 13.45 16.01
N GLY A 42 7.19 14.75 15.78
CA GLY A 42 8.02 15.53 16.69
C GLY A 42 7.20 15.83 17.95
N GLY A 43 7.41 15.10 19.04
CA GLY A 43 6.84 15.46 20.34
C GLY A 43 7.25 16.88 20.74
N PRO A 44 6.50 17.58 21.60
CA PRO A 44 6.89 18.91 22.07
C PRO A 44 8.23 18.78 22.80
N GLN A 45 9.28 19.42 22.27
CA GLN A 45 10.49 19.64 23.05
C GLN A 45 10.10 20.54 24.22
N GLU A 46 10.18 19.98 25.43
CA GLU A 46 10.16 20.75 26.67
C GLU A 46 11.25 21.81 26.61
N ALA A 47 10.83 23.06 26.38
CA ALA A 47 11.67 24.22 26.56
C ALA A 47 11.88 24.42 28.07
N THR A 48 13.02 23.98 28.59
CA THR A 48 13.48 24.36 29.94
C THR A 48 14.94 24.81 29.91
N GLY A 49 15.13 26.11 30.19
CA GLY A 49 16.40 26.78 30.55
C GLY A 49 17.28 27.19 29.36
N GLY A 50 17.72 28.42 29.14
CA GLY A 50 17.73 29.71 29.85
C GLY A 50 18.42 30.76 28.93
N PRO A 51 18.44 32.05 29.26
CA PRO A 51 18.77 33.12 28.30
C PRO A 51 20.26 33.46 28.27
N GLN A 52 20.86 33.60 27.08
CA GLN A 52 22.14 34.29 26.86
C GLN A 52 22.21 34.73 25.39
N GLU A 53 21.79 35.96 25.16
CA GLU A 53 22.62 37.11 24.76
C GLU A 53 23.00 37.13 23.28
N ALA A 54 22.37 38.08 22.59
CA ALA A 54 22.63 38.46 21.23
C ALA A 54 23.98 39.18 21.14
N THR A 55 24.97 38.51 20.56
CA THR A 55 26.12 39.19 19.95
C THR A 55 25.83 39.37 18.46
N VAL A 56 25.50 40.59 18.10
CA VAL A 56 25.31 41.06 16.73
C VAL A 56 26.70 41.37 16.17
N ASP A 57 27.20 40.55 15.23
CA ASP A 57 28.38 40.90 14.43
C ASP A 57 27.93 41.37 13.04
N PRO A 58 28.23 42.62 12.63
CA PRO A 58 27.99 43.09 11.28
C PRO A 58 29.30 43.00 10.48
N GLY A 59 29.37 42.10 9.48
CA GLY A 59 30.57 42.04 8.64
C GLY A 59 30.53 41.04 7.50
N GLY A 60 30.20 41.53 6.31
CA GLY A 60 30.73 41.14 5.00
C GLY A 60 30.94 39.66 4.66
N GLY A 61 30.12 39.14 3.74
CA GLY A 61 30.42 37.90 3.04
C GLY A 61 29.29 37.40 2.16
N TRP A 62 29.26 37.84 0.90
CA TRP A 62 28.53 37.13 -0.14
C TRP A 62 29.12 35.73 -0.32
N GLY A 63 28.29 34.70 -0.22
CA GLY A 63 28.68 33.33 -0.58
C GLY A 63 28.37 32.32 0.51
N GLY A 64 27.23 31.67 0.40
CA GLY A 64 26.84 30.60 1.31
C GLY A 64 25.34 30.45 1.29
N GLY A 65 24.82 29.91 0.19
CA GLY A 65 23.43 29.50 0.12
C GLY A 65 23.12 28.70 1.38
N ALA A 66 22.12 29.16 2.14
CA ALA A 66 21.49 28.38 3.18
C ALA A 66 21.08 27.07 2.52
N ARG A 67 21.92 26.04 2.67
CA ARG A 67 21.48 24.66 2.52
C ARG A 67 20.54 24.45 3.69
N THR A 68 19.31 24.94 3.52
CA THR A 68 18.15 24.28 4.06
C THR A 68 18.40 22.83 3.73
N THR A 69 18.79 22.04 4.72
CA THR A 69 18.76 20.59 4.66
C THR A 69 17.29 20.26 4.50
N GLN A 70 16.84 20.39 3.26
CA GLN A 70 15.58 19.88 2.77
C GLN A 70 15.75 18.39 2.95
N ALA A 71 15.32 17.89 4.12
CA ALA A 71 15.29 16.48 4.41
C ALA A 71 14.66 15.83 3.17
N SER A 72 15.46 15.01 2.49
CA SER A 72 15.01 14.35 1.26
C SER A 72 13.71 13.66 1.63
N CYS A 73 12.57 14.10 1.09
CA CYS A 73 11.32 13.38 1.24
C CYS A 73 11.48 12.13 0.37
N THR A 74 12.14 11.13 0.96
CA THR A 74 12.70 9.98 0.27
C THR A 74 11.56 9.23 -0.42
N LYS A 75 11.81 8.77 -1.66
CA LYS A 75 10.92 8.03 -2.56
C LYS A 75 10.50 6.65 -1.99
N ARG A 76 10.01 6.58 -0.75
CA ARG A 76 9.62 5.37 -0.03
C ARG A 76 8.22 4.88 -0.41
N PHE A 77 7.45 5.72 -1.09
CA PHE A 77 6.17 5.37 -1.67
C PHE A 77 6.26 5.45 -3.20
N THR A 78 6.02 4.33 -3.88
CA THR A 78 5.99 4.27 -5.34
C THR A 78 4.63 3.77 -5.79
N ILE A 79 3.97 4.53 -6.66
CA ILE A 79 2.72 4.11 -7.28
C ILE A 79 3.03 3.60 -8.69
N LEU A 80 2.55 2.40 -9.00
CA LEU A 80 2.62 1.81 -10.33
C LEU A 80 1.20 1.53 -10.84
N THR A 81 0.96 1.81 -12.11
CA THR A 81 -0.29 1.44 -12.78
C THR A 81 0.04 0.35 -13.80
N PRO A 82 -0.68 -0.80 -13.80
CA PRO A 82 -0.51 -1.86 -14.79
C PRO A 82 -0.57 -1.31 -16.22
N ASP A 83 0.29 -1.82 -17.11
CA ASP A 83 0.31 -1.42 -18.52
C ASP A 83 -0.90 -1.95 -19.28
N ALA A 84 -1.39 -3.14 -18.94
CA ALA A 84 -2.55 -3.76 -19.58
C ALA A 84 -3.90 -3.27 -19.05
N LEU A 85 -3.93 -2.13 -18.34
CA LEU A 85 -5.16 -1.60 -17.73
C LEU A 85 -6.23 -1.25 -18.78
N GLU A 86 -5.81 -0.77 -19.95
CA GLU A 86 -6.70 -0.31 -21.03
C GLU A 86 -6.92 -1.39 -22.11
N ASP A 87 -6.22 -2.52 -22.03
CA ASP A 87 -6.25 -3.57 -23.05
C ASP A 87 -7.56 -4.36 -23.04
N PHE A 88 -8.31 -4.32 -21.92
CA PHE A 88 -9.50 -5.13 -21.70
C PHE A 88 -10.73 -4.32 -21.24
N PRO A 89 -11.22 -3.36 -22.05
CA PRO A 89 -12.26 -2.42 -21.64
C PRO A 89 -13.64 -3.08 -21.43
N THR A 90 -13.86 -4.25 -22.03
CA THR A 90 -15.13 -4.99 -21.96
C THR A 90 -15.19 -6.00 -20.81
N HIS A 91 -14.10 -6.18 -20.08
CA HIS A 91 -14.00 -7.21 -19.04
C HIS A 91 -13.71 -6.59 -17.67
N ASN A 92 -14.58 -6.88 -16.70
CA ASN A 92 -14.33 -6.54 -15.31
C ASN A 92 -13.37 -7.56 -14.69
N MET A 93 -12.07 -7.28 -14.75
CA MET A 93 -11.02 -8.13 -14.19
C MET A 93 -10.50 -7.61 -12.85
N CYS A 94 -9.98 -8.52 -12.02
CA CYS A 94 -9.31 -8.11 -10.79
C CYS A 94 -7.94 -7.49 -11.09
N LEU A 95 -7.44 -6.66 -10.17
CA LEU A 95 -6.18 -5.95 -10.36
C LEU A 95 -5.00 -6.89 -10.59
N SER A 96 -5.01 -8.06 -9.95
CA SER A 96 -3.95 -9.06 -10.05
C SER A 96 -3.96 -9.75 -11.41
N THR A 97 -5.13 -9.95 -12.01
CA THR A 97 -5.24 -10.40 -13.41
C THR A 97 -4.65 -9.36 -14.36
N LEU A 98 -4.99 -8.08 -14.19
CA LEU A 98 -4.42 -7.00 -15.00
C LEU A 98 -2.90 -6.91 -14.84
N LEU A 99 -2.41 -7.07 -13.62
CA LEU A 99 -0.98 -7.06 -13.32
C LEU A 99 -0.25 -8.25 -13.96
N LYS A 100 -0.86 -9.45 -13.95
CA LYS A 100 -0.34 -10.64 -14.62
C LYS A 100 -0.18 -10.45 -16.13
N TYR A 101 -1.07 -9.69 -16.76
CA TYR A 101 -0.96 -9.33 -18.19
C TYR A 101 -0.09 -8.09 -18.44
N SER A 102 0.57 -7.53 -17.41
CA SER A 102 1.33 -6.28 -17.47
C SER A 102 2.84 -6.52 -17.32
N PRO A 103 3.52 -7.06 -18.36
CA PRO A 103 4.92 -7.49 -18.27
C PRO A 103 5.88 -6.34 -18.01
N ARG A 104 5.57 -5.12 -18.48
CA ARG A 104 6.44 -3.95 -18.22
C ARG A 104 6.37 -3.55 -16.75
N THR A 105 5.17 -3.59 -16.18
CA THR A 105 4.96 -3.30 -14.76
C THR A 105 5.60 -4.35 -13.87
N LEU A 106 5.45 -5.64 -14.20
CA LEU A 106 6.08 -6.74 -13.46
C LEU A 106 7.61 -6.67 -13.46
N ARG A 107 8.23 -6.40 -14.62
CA ARG A 107 9.69 -6.17 -14.69
C ARG A 107 10.13 -4.99 -13.84
N ARG A 108 9.35 -3.91 -13.84
CA ARG A 108 9.62 -2.74 -13.01
C ARG A 108 9.55 -3.07 -11.53
N ILE A 109 8.53 -3.81 -11.09
CA ILE A 109 8.41 -4.28 -9.70
C ILE A 109 9.62 -5.17 -9.35
N ARG A 110 9.95 -6.15 -10.19
CA ARG A 110 11.09 -7.05 -9.99
C ARG A 110 12.40 -6.29 -9.78
N ASN A 111 12.64 -5.25 -10.57
CA ASN A 111 13.84 -4.41 -10.43
C ASN A 111 13.83 -3.59 -9.13
N LEU A 112 12.66 -3.12 -8.68
CA LEU A 112 12.54 -2.36 -7.43
C LEU A 112 12.76 -3.23 -6.20
N ILE A 113 12.33 -4.49 -6.23
CA ILE A 113 12.46 -5.42 -5.10
C ILE A 113 13.79 -6.19 -5.11
N GLN A 114 14.64 -6.00 -6.13
CA GLN A 114 15.87 -6.77 -6.29
C GLN A 114 16.81 -6.56 -5.10
N GLY A 115 17.18 -7.65 -4.44
CA GLY A 115 18.06 -7.62 -3.26
C GLY A 115 17.40 -7.10 -1.98
N GLN A 116 16.06 -6.95 -1.98
CA GLN A 116 15.27 -6.56 -0.81
C GLN A 116 14.33 -7.69 -0.40
N HIS A 117 14.01 -7.77 0.90
CA HIS A 117 12.95 -8.66 1.37
C HIS A 117 11.59 -8.01 1.11
N ALA A 118 10.82 -8.56 0.18
CA ALA A 118 9.51 -8.05 -0.21
C ALA A 118 8.42 -9.10 0.03
N TYR A 119 7.20 -8.64 0.31
CA TYR A 119 6.01 -9.47 0.39
C TYR A 119 4.84 -8.75 -0.28
N MET A 120 3.90 -9.52 -0.81
CA MET A 120 2.70 -8.99 -1.46
C MET A 120 1.55 -8.92 -0.47
N VAL A 121 0.76 -7.86 -0.58
CA VAL A 121 -0.40 -7.64 0.27
C VAL A 121 -1.64 -7.45 -0.58
N GLY A 122 -2.47 -8.49 -0.64
CA GLY A 122 -3.77 -8.45 -1.30
C GLY A 122 -4.89 -7.94 -0.39
N GLY A 123 -6.02 -7.56 -1.00
CA GLY A 123 -7.27 -7.28 -0.28
C GLY A 123 -8.02 -8.58 0.03
N VAL A 124 -8.48 -9.26 -1.03
CA VAL A 124 -9.08 -10.60 -0.98
C VAL A 124 -8.19 -11.51 -1.81
N ALA A 125 -7.64 -12.56 -1.21
CA ALA A 125 -6.73 -13.46 -1.89
C ALA A 125 -7.43 -14.19 -3.06
N HIS A 126 -6.86 -14.08 -4.25
CA HIS A 126 -7.29 -14.71 -5.48
C HIS A 126 -6.19 -15.60 -6.06
N LEU A 127 -6.55 -16.53 -6.96
CA LEU A 127 -5.55 -17.36 -7.66
C LEU A 127 -4.56 -16.53 -8.49
N ASP A 128 -5.03 -15.39 -9.01
CA ASP A 128 -4.15 -14.47 -9.74
C ASP A 128 -3.16 -13.76 -8.81
N ASP A 129 -3.48 -13.54 -7.53
CA ASP A 129 -2.50 -13.01 -6.57
C ASP A 129 -1.36 -14.01 -6.37
N LEU A 130 -1.68 -15.30 -6.24
CA LEU A 130 -0.69 -16.36 -6.15
C LEU A 130 0.18 -16.43 -7.40
N ALA A 131 -0.42 -16.32 -8.59
CA ALA A 131 0.33 -16.34 -9.85
C ALA A 131 1.31 -15.17 -9.96
N VAL A 132 0.89 -13.95 -9.60
CA VAL A 132 1.77 -12.77 -9.59
C VAL A 132 2.84 -12.90 -8.50
N ALA A 133 2.49 -13.42 -7.32
CA ALA A 133 3.43 -13.63 -6.22
C ALA A 133 4.52 -14.64 -6.58
N ASP A 134 4.14 -15.75 -7.22
CA ASP A 134 5.05 -16.75 -7.77
C ASP A 134 5.97 -16.16 -8.85
N GLU A 135 5.42 -15.37 -9.78
CA GLU A 135 6.21 -14.71 -10.81
C GLU A 135 7.23 -13.70 -10.24
N LEU A 136 6.88 -13.00 -9.16
CA LEU A 136 7.77 -12.05 -8.48
C LEU A 136 8.72 -12.73 -7.48
N GLY A 137 8.47 -14.00 -7.12
CA GLY A 137 9.23 -14.71 -6.09
C GLY A 137 9.05 -14.14 -4.69
N VAL A 138 7.86 -13.60 -4.38
CA VAL A 138 7.56 -12.99 -3.07
C VAL A 138 6.42 -13.72 -2.38
N PRO A 139 6.45 -13.86 -1.04
CA PRO A 139 5.33 -14.44 -0.31
C PRO A 139 4.09 -13.53 -0.36
N LEU A 140 2.90 -14.14 -0.47
CA LEU A 140 1.62 -13.45 -0.36
C LEU A 140 1.15 -13.46 1.10
N LEU A 141 0.91 -12.27 1.66
CA LEU A 141 0.39 -12.11 3.01
C LEU A 141 -1.15 -12.21 3.01
N GLY A 142 -1.67 -13.40 3.20
CA GLY A 142 -3.10 -13.66 3.29
C GLY A 142 -3.44 -15.14 3.49
N PRO A 143 -4.73 -15.46 3.68
CA PRO A 143 -5.19 -16.84 3.66
C PRO A 143 -5.12 -17.44 2.24
N GLU A 144 -5.13 -18.77 2.16
CA GLU A 144 -5.25 -19.49 0.89
C GLU A 144 -6.50 -19.04 0.10
N PRO A 145 -6.43 -18.79 -1.23
CA PRO A 145 -7.56 -18.28 -2.01
C PRO A 145 -8.84 -19.14 -1.91
N ALA A 146 -8.70 -20.46 -1.82
CA ALA A 146 -9.85 -21.36 -1.62
C ALA A 146 -10.57 -21.11 -0.28
N VAL A 147 -9.79 -20.86 0.78
CA VAL A 147 -10.31 -20.55 2.12
C VAL A 147 -10.95 -19.16 2.13
N ALA A 148 -10.27 -18.17 1.55
CA ALA A 148 -10.81 -16.82 1.38
C ALA A 148 -12.16 -16.85 0.64
N ARG A 149 -12.21 -17.52 -0.52
CA ARG A 149 -13.43 -17.63 -1.33
C ARG A 149 -14.58 -18.30 -0.58
N LEU A 150 -14.30 -19.37 0.17
CA LEU A 150 -15.33 -20.08 0.91
C LEU A 150 -15.91 -19.20 2.03
N TYR A 151 -15.05 -18.62 2.85
CA TYR A 151 -15.45 -17.96 4.10
C TYR A 151 -15.74 -16.47 3.97
N SER A 152 -15.39 -15.83 2.86
CA SER A 152 -15.83 -14.46 2.53
C SER A 152 -17.28 -14.37 2.05
N THR A 153 -18.00 -15.49 1.93
CA THR A 153 -19.43 -15.52 1.61
C THR A 153 -20.30 -15.44 2.87
N LYS A 154 -21.55 -14.99 2.74
CA LYS A 154 -22.52 -15.00 3.86
C LYS A 154 -22.74 -16.41 4.40
N SER A 155 -22.89 -17.41 3.51
CA SER A 155 -23.05 -18.81 3.90
C SER A 155 -21.80 -19.34 4.60
N GLY A 156 -20.61 -19.05 4.08
CA GLY A 156 -19.33 -19.45 4.68
C GLY A 156 -19.10 -18.84 6.05
N GLY A 157 -19.33 -17.53 6.22
CA GLY A 157 -19.24 -16.86 7.51
C GLY A 157 -20.20 -17.47 8.54
N ARG A 158 -21.44 -17.80 8.13
CA ARG A 158 -22.40 -18.49 9.02
C ARG A 158 -21.89 -19.85 9.47
N ARG A 159 -21.23 -20.62 8.61
CA ARG A 159 -20.60 -21.91 8.99
C ARG A 159 -19.55 -21.72 10.10
N ILE A 160 -18.73 -20.66 10.02
CA ILE A 160 -17.74 -20.34 11.07
C ILE A 160 -18.45 -20.05 12.39
N PHE A 161 -19.44 -19.16 12.39
CA PHE A 161 -20.15 -18.79 13.63
C PHE A 161 -20.87 -19.98 14.26
N THR A 162 -21.58 -20.78 13.46
CA THR A 162 -22.23 -22.00 13.94
C THR A 162 -21.22 -22.99 14.50
N GLY A 163 -20.09 -23.23 13.80
CA GLY A 163 -19.04 -24.13 14.27
C GLY A 163 -18.35 -23.66 15.55
N ALA A 164 -18.28 -22.34 15.77
CA ALA A 164 -17.76 -21.72 16.99
C ALA A 164 -18.78 -21.62 18.14
N GLY A 165 -20.02 -22.11 17.95
CA GLY A 165 -21.09 -22.00 18.94
C GLY A 165 -21.61 -20.58 19.17
N VAL A 166 -21.33 -19.65 18.24
CA VAL A 166 -21.83 -18.28 18.30
C VAL A 166 -23.27 -18.25 17.82
N THR A 167 -24.15 -17.56 18.56
CA THR A 167 -25.55 -17.41 18.19
C THR A 167 -25.69 -16.64 16.88
N VAL A 168 -26.31 -17.28 15.89
CA VAL A 168 -26.62 -16.66 14.59
C VAL A 168 -28.14 -16.47 14.45
N PRO A 169 -28.62 -15.38 13.81
CA PRO A 169 -30.04 -15.19 13.54
C PRO A 169 -30.63 -16.35 12.72
N PRO A 170 -31.92 -16.71 12.90
CA PRO A 170 -32.56 -17.77 12.12
C PRO A 170 -32.46 -17.47 10.62
N GLY A 171 -32.20 -18.50 9.82
CA GLY A 171 -32.05 -18.35 8.38
C GLY A 171 -31.46 -19.59 7.71
N GLN A 172 -31.59 -19.66 6.40
CA GLN A 172 -31.02 -20.71 5.56
C GLN A 172 -29.70 -20.22 4.92
N TRP A 173 -28.78 -21.12 4.64
CA TRP A 173 -27.51 -20.85 3.96
C TRP A 173 -27.28 -21.92 2.89
N ASP A 174 -26.28 -21.70 2.03
CA ASP A 174 -26.01 -22.58 0.88
C ASP A 174 -27.20 -22.69 -0.09
N ILE A 175 -27.88 -21.57 -0.31
CA ILE A 175 -28.92 -21.45 -1.33
C ILE A 175 -28.21 -21.22 -2.66
N TYR A 176 -28.34 -22.17 -3.59
CA TYR A 176 -27.80 -22.09 -4.93
C TYR A 176 -28.94 -21.91 -5.94
N SER A 177 -28.76 -21.02 -6.91
CA SER A 177 -29.63 -20.97 -8.08
C SER A 177 -29.42 -22.22 -8.92
N LEU A 178 -30.50 -22.74 -9.52
CA LEU A 178 -30.38 -23.79 -10.53
C LEU A 178 -29.56 -23.27 -11.71
N GLN A 179 -28.70 -24.12 -12.27
CA GLN A 179 -27.90 -23.77 -13.45
C GLN A 179 -28.85 -23.44 -14.62
N GLN A 180 -28.75 -22.21 -15.14
CA GLN A 180 -29.34 -21.82 -16.42
C GLN A 180 -28.41 -22.20 -17.57
#